data_AF-A0A821CL04-F1
#
_entry.id   AF-A0A821CL04-F1
#
_cell.length_a   1.000
_cell.length_b   1.000
_cell.length_c   1.000
_cell.angle_alpha   90.00
_cell.angle_beta   90.00
_cell.angle_gamma   90.00
#
_symmetry.space_group_name_H-M   'P 1'
#
loop_
_entity.id
_entity.type
_entity.pdbx_description
1 polymer ?
#
loop_
_entity_poly.entity_id
_entity_poly.type
_entity_poly.pdbx_seq_one_letter_code
_entity_poly.pdbx_strand_id
1 'polypeptide(L)'
;METDTFFSKYSSSVNERASIESLYPEVSLPRPVRFWLLLFLLIPSAFCSLVLIYYLIVNRNLRNSLNNHVIIVLLIVNFHALIIGFPIQLNFLRLGHVWPEKPITCLAWQFADIGIFTTTVLKSLFPTNYQSLRYKLGGLLNRHIFPFTGRRDMNFNNKQINQIFKHFQQGLHNCDIILTSSEDILSFDLLTIDKCRKNEFNVGRSMLTIQRWLKKYIRDVLDESDEILHVKYQLTYTVGSQEQVDGGTERWKTIQKILELVKKHSANISKCFSEKVCYKPSKRNSAFPQFRLQSHGPYALLCLNNSQLFQCFNCLNEEETDPTSIYDQWVLYEDEKDVPKSIQQWIGVNLKDYQQRIDHLFSTFRYNMIVINYFRHYFVFPREAKQFLYKLVTSAWDLSSSLRSKIITGFSGTNDTQLLLPVHIRQYDLPELQKTDTIVVNNLLKNVGTLFIDGTNRDIAVKWLNQSDKNKIDYIVYFDFDSIIACDRQLHLYALVTFPARTDFKFPMGFKVAITLGNGLTKDRFVQARMRMRKLGTGHSLIFWSSYEVHEQIKTLKNTISE
;
A
#
# COMPACT_ATOMS: atom_id res chain seq x y z
N MET A 1 -17.88 40.08 -19.66
CA MET A 1 -16.56 40.60 -20.07
C MET A 1 -15.70 40.74 -18.82
N GLU A 2 -14.94 39.71 -18.41
CA GLU A 2 -13.80 39.85 -17.46
C GLU A 2 -12.99 38.54 -17.27
N THR A 3 -12.84 37.73 -18.32
CA THR A 3 -12.19 36.40 -18.26
C THR A 3 -10.90 36.30 -19.08
N ASP A 4 -10.77 37.09 -20.15
CA ASP A 4 -9.78 36.83 -21.20
C ASP A 4 -8.42 37.50 -20.92
N THR A 5 -8.38 38.40 -19.94
CA THR A 5 -7.18 39.15 -19.53
C THR A 5 -6.16 38.34 -18.74
N PHE A 6 -6.53 37.15 -18.23
CA PHE A 6 -5.62 36.31 -17.44
C PHE A 6 -4.73 35.40 -18.32
N PHE A 7 -5.22 34.96 -19.49
CA PHE A 7 -4.47 34.06 -20.38
C PHE A 7 -3.39 34.78 -21.20
N SER A 8 -3.60 36.04 -21.61
CA SER A 8 -2.63 36.80 -22.41
C SER A 8 -1.32 37.10 -21.68
N LYS A 9 -1.30 37.05 -20.34
CA LYS A 9 -0.09 37.19 -19.51
C LYS A 9 0.74 35.90 -19.39
N TYR A 10 0.20 34.75 -19.79
CA TYR A 10 0.91 33.46 -19.74
C TYR A 10 1.59 33.09 -21.07
N SER A 11 1.21 33.72 -22.18
CA SER A 11 1.91 33.59 -23.46
C SER A 11 3.19 34.44 -23.53
N SER A 12 3.26 35.56 -22.83
CA SER A 12 4.43 36.45 -22.84
C SER A 12 5.71 35.88 -22.20
N SER A 13 5.59 34.89 -21.29
CA SER A 13 6.76 34.24 -20.65
C SER A 13 7.38 33.12 -21.49
N VAL A 14 6.82 32.80 -22.67
CA VAL A 14 7.38 31.78 -23.57
C VAL A 14 8.64 32.29 -24.30
N ASN A 15 8.76 33.61 -24.50
CA ASN A 15 9.88 34.23 -25.21
C ASN A 15 11.17 34.40 -24.36
N GLU A 16 11.13 34.21 -23.03
CA GLU A 16 12.35 34.16 -22.21
C GLU A 16 13.17 32.86 -22.37
N ARG A 17 12.70 31.92 -23.22
CA ARG A 17 13.50 30.73 -23.57
C ARG A 17 14.75 31.04 -24.41
N ALA A 18 14.85 32.23 -24.99
CA ALA A 18 15.94 32.61 -25.91
C ALA A 18 17.15 33.34 -25.26
N SER A 19 17.12 33.58 -23.94
CA SER A 19 18.11 34.45 -23.26
C SER A 19 18.91 33.79 -22.13
N ILE A 20 18.72 32.48 -21.88
CA ILE A 20 19.37 31.76 -20.75
C ILE A 20 20.29 30.61 -21.24
N GLU A 21 20.32 30.29 -22.54
CA GLU A 21 21.31 29.34 -23.12
C GLU A 21 22.76 29.90 -23.15
N SER A 22 22.95 31.17 -22.80
CA SER A 22 24.18 31.95 -23.03
C SER A 22 25.25 31.89 -21.93
N LEU A 23 25.15 30.97 -20.95
CA LEU A 23 26.17 30.86 -19.88
C LEU A 23 27.15 29.69 -20.04
N TYR A 24 26.70 28.51 -20.46
CA TYR A 24 27.57 27.39 -20.87
C TYR A 24 26.86 26.48 -21.88
N PRO A 25 27.25 26.48 -23.18
CA PRO A 25 26.78 25.47 -24.12
C PRO A 25 27.48 24.14 -23.84
N GLU A 26 26.78 23.15 -23.27
CA GLU A 26 27.28 21.77 -23.22
C GLU A 26 27.36 21.20 -24.63
N VAL A 27 28.53 21.30 -25.26
CA VAL A 27 28.80 20.64 -26.54
C VAL A 27 28.63 19.13 -26.36
N SER A 28 27.56 18.60 -26.92
CA SER A 28 27.13 17.20 -26.78
C SER A 28 27.96 16.24 -27.64
N LEU A 29 29.30 16.33 -27.51
CA LEU A 29 30.31 15.53 -28.21
C LEU A 29 29.86 14.05 -28.32
N PRO A 30 29.82 13.46 -29.53
CA PRO A 30 29.39 12.08 -29.71
C PRO A 30 30.19 11.10 -28.85
N ARG A 31 29.55 10.00 -28.41
CA ARG A 31 30.20 8.93 -27.62
C ARG A 31 31.58 8.49 -28.13
N PRO A 32 31.81 8.22 -29.44
CA PRO A 32 33.14 7.86 -29.93
C PRO A 32 34.17 8.99 -29.79
N VAL A 33 33.76 10.27 -29.92
CA VAL A 33 34.67 11.41 -29.73
C VAL A 33 35.06 11.55 -28.26
N ARG A 34 34.09 11.39 -27.34
CA ARG A 34 34.36 11.35 -25.88
C ARG A 34 35.28 10.18 -25.52
N PHE A 35 35.08 9.01 -26.12
CA PHE A 35 35.95 7.83 -25.92
C PHE A 35 37.40 8.12 -26.33
N TRP A 36 37.64 8.58 -27.56
CA TRP A 36 39.00 8.82 -28.06
C TRP A 36 39.72 9.96 -27.31
N LEU A 37 39.02 11.04 -26.97
CA LEU A 37 39.59 12.13 -26.17
C LEU A 37 40.01 11.66 -24.76
N LEU A 38 39.15 10.90 -24.07
CA LEU A 38 39.46 10.37 -22.74
C LEU A 38 40.59 9.34 -22.80
N LEU A 39 40.61 8.45 -23.80
CA LEU A 39 41.67 7.45 -23.96
C LEU A 39 43.04 8.11 -24.23
N PHE A 40 43.07 9.14 -25.07
CA PHE A 40 44.29 9.89 -25.40
C PHE A 40 44.87 10.64 -24.19
N LEU A 41 44.01 11.19 -23.31
CA LEU A 41 44.46 11.85 -22.08
C LEU A 41 44.83 10.85 -20.98
N LEU A 42 44.17 9.69 -20.93
CA LEU A 42 44.36 8.71 -19.86
C LEU A 42 45.73 8.04 -19.88
N ILE A 43 46.20 7.61 -21.06
CA ILE A 43 47.45 6.85 -21.19
C ILE A 43 48.67 7.67 -20.71
N PRO A 44 48.87 8.94 -21.13
CA PRO A 44 49.95 9.77 -20.59
C PRO A 44 49.77 10.11 -19.10
N SER A 45 48.53 10.33 -18.64
CA SER A 45 48.25 10.67 -17.24
C SER A 45 48.58 9.51 -16.28
N ALA A 46 48.19 8.27 -16.65
CA ALA A 46 48.53 7.06 -15.90
C ALA A 46 50.05 6.80 -15.89
N PHE A 47 50.72 6.95 -17.03
CA PHE A 47 52.18 6.79 -17.12
C PHE A 47 52.93 7.83 -16.28
N CYS A 48 52.57 9.12 -16.38
CA CYS A 48 53.16 10.19 -15.58
C CYS A 48 52.97 9.96 -14.07
N SER A 49 51.76 9.54 -13.67
CA SER A 49 51.45 9.21 -12.27
C SER A 49 52.31 8.05 -11.73
N LEU A 50 52.47 6.98 -12.51
CA LEU A 50 53.35 5.84 -12.17
C LEU A 50 54.80 6.31 -11.97
N VAL A 51 55.34 7.10 -12.91
CA VAL A 51 56.72 7.59 -12.86
C VAL A 51 56.95 8.50 -11.65
N LEU A 52 55.99 9.38 -11.32
CA LEU A 52 56.05 10.24 -10.13
C LEU A 52 56.02 9.42 -8.83
N ILE A 53 55.13 8.43 -8.72
CA ILE A 53 55.06 7.52 -7.56
C ILE A 53 56.38 6.77 -7.39
N TYR A 54 56.92 6.20 -8.48
CA TYR A 54 58.20 5.50 -8.47
C TYR A 54 59.35 6.41 -8.00
N TYR A 55 59.48 7.61 -8.59
CA TYR A 55 60.55 8.56 -8.27
C TYR A 55 60.51 9.01 -6.80
N LEU A 56 59.32 9.31 -6.27
CA LEU A 56 59.12 9.73 -4.88
C LEU A 56 59.33 8.61 -3.86
N ILE A 57 59.06 7.36 -4.20
CA ILE A 57 59.26 6.20 -3.31
C ILE A 57 60.72 5.72 -3.32
N VAL A 58 61.39 5.71 -4.47
CA VAL A 58 62.77 5.23 -4.62
C VAL A 58 63.78 6.23 -4.06
N ASN A 59 63.59 7.54 -4.28
CA ASN A 59 64.50 8.55 -3.74
C ASN A 59 64.28 8.72 -2.23
N ARG A 60 65.16 8.10 -1.43
CA ARG A 60 65.12 8.09 0.05
C ARG A 60 65.02 9.50 0.67
N ASN A 61 65.64 10.51 0.05
CA ASN A 61 65.61 11.88 0.56
C ASN A 61 64.26 12.56 0.30
N LEU A 62 63.64 12.30 -0.86
CA LEU A 62 62.30 12.80 -1.15
C LEU A 62 61.24 12.07 -0.33
N ARG A 63 61.33 10.74 -0.21
CA ARG A 63 60.37 9.93 0.54
C ARG A 63 60.22 10.38 1.99
N ASN A 64 61.33 10.70 2.66
CA ASN A 64 61.35 11.07 4.07
C ASN A 64 60.73 12.45 4.39
N SER A 65 60.40 13.27 3.37
CA SER A 65 59.77 14.58 3.57
C SER A 65 58.27 14.44 3.84
N LEU A 66 57.78 15.04 4.94
CA LEU A 66 56.40 14.90 5.37
C LEU A 66 55.38 15.45 4.34
N ASN A 67 55.74 16.51 3.62
CA ASN A 67 54.93 17.06 2.53
C ASN A 67 54.80 16.04 1.37
N ASN A 68 55.88 15.31 1.09
CA ASN A 68 55.91 14.31 0.03
C ASN A 68 55.09 13.06 0.38
N HIS A 69 54.94 12.71 1.67
CA HIS A 69 53.99 11.65 2.07
C HIS A 69 52.55 11.97 1.62
N VAL A 70 52.09 13.22 1.80
CA VAL A 70 50.76 13.64 1.36
C VAL A 70 50.64 13.58 -0.16
N ILE A 71 51.67 14.02 -0.88
CA ILE A 71 51.71 13.96 -2.36
C ILE A 71 51.71 12.50 -2.85
N ILE A 72 52.45 11.59 -2.21
CA ILE A 72 52.46 10.16 -2.54
C ILE A 72 51.07 9.54 -2.34
N VAL A 73 50.39 9.85 -1.22
CA VAL A 73 49.03 9.35 -0.97
C VAL A 73 48.04 9.87 -2.02
N LEU A 74 48.08 11.18 -2.33
CA LEU A 74 47.23 11.77 -3.38
C LEU A 74 47.50 11.16 -4.76
N LEU A 75 48.76 10.93 -5.11
CA LEU A 75 49.14 10.28 -6.37
C LEU A 75 48.66 8.83 -6.43
N ILE A 76 48.76 8.06 -5.34
CA ILE A 76 48.27 6.67 -5.29
C ILE A 76 46.74 6.62 -5.45
N VAL A 77 46.00 7.51 -4.79
CA VAL A 77 44.54 7.60 -4.94
C VAL A 77 44.14 8.02 -6.37
N ASN A 78 44.85 9.00 -6.95
CA ASN A 78 44.63 9.41 -8.34
C ASN A 78 44.96 8.28 -9.33
N PHE A 79 46.07 7.58 -9.14
CA PHE A 79 46.50 6.45 -9.97
C PHE A 79 45.51 5.27 -9.92
N HIS A 80 44.92 4.99 -8.74
CA HIS A 80 43.82 4.06 -8.60
C HIS A 80 42.59 4.48 -9.43
N ALA A 81 42.22 5.77 -9.40
CA ALA A 81 41.13 6.30 -10.23
C ALA A 81 41.45 6.22 -11.74
N LEU A 82 42.71 6.44 -12.13
CA LEU A 82 43.17 6.32 -13.53
C LEU A 82 43.18 4.87 -14.04
N ILE A 83 43.44 3.87 -13.20
CA ILE A 83 43.48 2.46 -13.62
C ILE A 83 42.13 1.73 -13.48
N ILE A 84 41.27 2.12 -12.54
CA ILE A 84 39.99 1.43 -12.30
C ILE A 84 38.79 2.28 -12.75
N GLY A 85 38.80 3.57 -12.47
CA GLY A 85 37.74 4.50 -12.83
C GLY A 85 37.61 4.68 -14.35
N PHE A 86 38.55 5.42 -14.93
CA PHE A 86 38.45 5.84 -16.34
C PHE A 86 38.38 4.67 -17.36
N PRO A 87 39.04 3.50 -17.19
CA PRO A 87 38.90 2.39 -18.12
C PRO A 87 37.50 1.77 -18.16
N ILE A 88 36.79 1.70 -17.03
CA ILE A 88 35.40 1.23 -16.99
C ILE A 88 34.47 2.28 -17.62
N GLN A 89 34.71 3.58 -17.39
CA GLN A 89 33.98 4.67 -18.07
C GLN A 89 34.20 4.67 -19.59
N LEU A 90 35.42 4.40 -20.05
CA LEU A 90 35.76 4.20 -21.45
C LEU A 90 35.05 2.98 -22.04
N ASN A 91 34.98 1.87 -21.28
CA ASN A 91 34.27 0.68 -21.70
C ASN A 91 32.75 0.96 -21.87
N PHE A 92 32.15 1.71 -20.94
CA PHE A 92 30.77 2.19 -21.06
C PHE A 92 30.57 3.11 -22.27
N LEU A 93 31.50 4.04 -22.56
CA LEU A 93 31.42 4.90 -23.74
C LEU A 93 31.55 4.12 -25.07
N ARG A 94 32.26 2.97 -25.06
CA ARG A 94 32.42 2.06 -26.20
C ARG A 94 31.22 1.13 -26.40
N LEU A 95 30.71 0.54 -25.33
CA LEU A 95 29.73 -0.57 -25.37
C LEU A 95 28.29 -0.14 -25.01
N GLY A 96 28.11 1.01 -24.37
CA GLY A 96 26.82 1.48 -23.86
C GLY A 96 26.35 0.82 -22.55
N HIS A 97 27.08 -0.16 -22.05
CA HIS A 97 26.82 -0.90 -20.80
C HIS A 97 28.12 -1.08 -19.99
N VAL A 98 28.00 -1.48 -18.71
CA VAL A 98 29.13 -1.60 -17.78
C VAL A 98 29.54 -3.07 -17.65
N TRP A 99 30.67 -3.46 -18.24
CA TRP A 99 31.22 -4.81 -18.13
C TRP A 99 32.38 -4.85 -17.12
N PRO A 100 32.42 -5.82 -16.17
CA PRO A 100 31.47 -6.92 -16.00
C PRO A 100 30.12 -6.47 -15.43
N GLU A 101 29.03 -7.06 -15.94
CA GLU A 101 27.64 -6.68 -15.61
C GLU A 101 27.14 -7.23 -14.24
N LYS A 102 28.05 -7.60 -13.34
CA LYS A 102 27.68 -8.18 -12.05
C LYS A 102 27.16 -7.10 -11.09
N PRO A 103 26.13 -7.38 -10.27
CA PRO A 103 25.68 -6.43 -9.24
C PRO A 103 26.80 -5.96 -8.31
N ILE A 104 27.77 -6.83 -8.01
CA ILE A 104 28.95 -6.51 -7.20
C ILE A 104 29.86 -5.48 -7.88
N THR A 105 30.10 -5.58 -9.19
CA THR A 105 30.92 -4.59 -9.92
C THR A 105 30.17 -3.28 -10.13
N CYS A 106 28.85 -3.31 -10.35
CA CYS A 106 28.02 -2.11 -10.34
C CYS A 106 27.96 -1.43 -8.96
N LEU A 107 27.90 -2.19 -7.86
CA LEU A 107 27.96 -1.64 -6.50
C LEU A 107 29.36 -1.12 -6.14
N ALA A 108 30.43 -1.77 -6.57
CA ALA A 108 31.80 -1.26 -6.41
C ALA A 108 32.03 0.01 -7.24
N TRP A 109 31.42 0.11 -8.42
CA TRP A 109 31.39 1.32 -9.24
C TRP A 109 30.60 2.45 -8.57
N GLN A 110 29.40 2.14 -8.06
CA GLN A 110 28.55 3.08 -7.30
C GLN A 110 29.16 3.50 -5.95
N PHE A 111 30.07 2.68 -5.41
CA PHE A 111 30.89 3.04 -4.24
C PHE A 111 32.01 4.04 -4.59
N ALA A 112 32.52 4.02 -5.83
CA ALA A 112 33.45 5.02 -6.35
C ALA A 112 32.76 6.27 -6.95
N ASP A 113 31.49 6.18 -7.34
CA ASP A 113 30.68 7.30 -7.85
C ASP A 113 30.34 8.28 -6.70
N ILE A 114 30.76 9.54 -6.85
CA ILE A 114 30.72 10.56 -5.79
C ILE A 114 29.33 11.21 -5.74
N GLY A 115 28.55 10.89 -4.70
CA GLY A 115 27.25 11.51 -4.48
C GLY A 115 26.49 10.98 -3.26
N ILE A 116 25.45 11.72 -2.87
CA ILE A 116 24.48 11.32 -1.84
C ILE A 116 23.39 10.43 -2.46
N PHE A 117 22.94 9.44 -1.71
CA PHE A 117 21.85 8.55 -2.12
C PHE A 117 20.68 8.65 -1.15
N THR A 118 19.45 8.62 -1.66
CA THR A 118 18.26 8.41 -0.83
C THR A 118 17.74 7.01 -1.07
N THR A 119 17.82 6.14 -0.06
CA THR A 119 17.20 4.83 -0.08
C THR A 119 15.79 4.95 0.49
N THR A 120 14.79 4.71 -0.34
CA THR A 120 13.38 4.63 0.08
C THR A 120 13.01 3.18 0.31
N VAL A 121 12.50 2.87 1.50
CA VAL A 121 12.18 1.50 1.93
C VAL A 121 10.75 1.40 2.45
N LEU A 122 10.19 0.20 2.46
CA LEU A 122 8.91 -0.06 3.14
C LEU A 122 9.02 0.23 4.64
N LYS A 123 7.99 0.87 5.19
CA LYS A 123 7.99 1.37 6.58
C LYS A 123 8.15 0.27 7.64
N SER A 124 7.72 -0.94 7.32
CA SER A 124 7.91 -2.17 8.10
C SER A 124 9.37 -2.67 8.10
N LEU A 125 10.10 -2.45 7.01
CA LEU A 125 11.50 -2.87 6.83
C LEU A 125 12.50 -1.81 7.32
N PHE A 126 12.04 -0.58 7.56
CA PHE A 126 12.88 0.57 7.93
C PHE A 126 13.88 0.29 9.08
N PRO A 127 13.52 -0.35 10.22
CA PRO A 127 14.47 -0.61 11.30
C PRO A 127 15.57 -1.61 10.87
N THR A 128 15.19 -2.66 10.14
CA THR A 128 16.10 -3.70 9.65
C THR A 128 17.07 -3.15 8.60
N ASN A 129 16.56 -2.36 7.64
CA ASN A 129 17.39 -1.73 6.62
C ASN A 129 18.30 -0.64 7.23
N TYR A 130 17.83 0.12 8.22
CA TYR A 130 18.68 1.05 8.97
C TYR A 130 19.85 0.33 9.65
N GLN A 131 19.59 -0.76 10.38
CA GLN A 131 20.65 -1.55 11.03
C GLN A 131 21.60 -2.18 10.01
N SER A 132 21.07 -2.82 8.96
CA SER A 132 21.87 -3.53 7.95
C SER A 132 22.79 -2.58 7.17
N LEU A 133 22.25 -1.45 6.70
CA LEU A 133 23.03 -0.43 6.00
C LEU A 133 24.03 0.24 6.96
N ARG A 134 23.64 0.54 8.20
CA ARG A 134 24.54 1.19 9.19
C ARG A 134 25.75 0.30 9.51
N TYR A 135 25.55 -1.01 9.63
CA TYR A 135 26.64 -1.97 9.81
C TYR A 135 27.55 -2.06 8.58
N LYS A 136 26.97 -2.20 7.38
CA LYS A 136 27.71 -2.38 6.11
C LYS A 136 28.48 -1.12 5.67
N LEU A 137 27.89 0.06 5.87
CA LEU A 137 28.33 1.31 5.22
C LEU A 137 28.85 2.35 6.24
N GLY A 138 28.34 2.34 7.46
CA GLY A 138 28.88 3.12 8.59
C GLY A 138 30.10 2.49 9.26
N GLY A 139 30.53 1.30 8.82
CA GLY A 139 31.78 0.66 9.20
C GLY A 139 32.95 1.11 8.32
N LEU A 140 33.57 0.19 7.59
CA LEU A 140 34.77 0.42 6.75
C LEU A 140 34.67 1.58 5.75
N LEU A 141 33.45 1.98 5.36
CA LEU A 141 33.23 3.02 4.36
C LEU A 141 32.95 4.40 4.99
N ASN A 142 32.78 4.46 6.31
CA ASN A 142 32.48 5.65 7.12
C ASN A 142 31.37 6.58 6.56
N ARG A 143 30.39 6.03 5.83
CA ARG A 143 29.23 6.78 5.34
C ARG A 143 28.15 6.80 6.42
N HIS A 144 27.74 7.98 6.85
CA HIS A 144 26.66 8.12 7.81
C HIS A 144 25.30 7.84 7.16
N ILE A 145 24.36 7.36 7.99
CA ILE A 145 22.99 7.10 7.58
C ILE A 145 22.05 8.01 8.34
N PHE A 146 21.39 8.90 7.61
CA PHE A 146 20.46 9.89 8.12
C PHE A 146 19.02 9.38 7.96
N PRO A 147 18.33 8.96 9.03
CA PRO A 147 16.93 8.59 8.96
C PRO A 147 16.05 9.84 8.80
N PHE A 148 15.44 10.02 7.63
CA PHE A 148 14.49 11.10 7.37
C PHE A 148 13.05 10.60 7.52
N THR A 149 12.28 11.27 8.38
CA THR A 149 10.83 11.07 8.53
C THR A 149 10.10 12.40 8.38
N GLY A 150 8.90 12.38 7.81
CA GLY A 150 8.17 13.56 7.33
C GLY A 150 6.70 13.58 7.75
N ARG A 151 6.35 12.84 8.83
CA ARG A 151 4.99 12.49 9.25
C ARG A 151 4.03 13.69 9.38
N ARG A 152 2.75 13.50 9.03
CA ARG A 152 1.67 14.53 9.02
C ARG A 152 1.55 15.35 10.32
N ASP A 153 1.88 14.78 11.47
CA ASP A 153 1.83 15.43 12.79
C ASP A 153 3.05 16.33 13.10
N MET A 154 4.08 16.34 12.25
CA MET A 154 5.27 17.16 12.44
C MET A 154 5.02 18.63 12.10
N ASN A 155 4.91 19.46 13.14
CA ASN A 155 4.93 20.91 13.02
C ASN A 155 6.35 21.45 12.76
N PHE A 156 6.84 21.24 11.53
CA PHE A 156 8.09 21.81 11.06
C PHE A 156 8.13 23.34 11.17
N ASN A 157 9.23 23.87 11.70
CA ASN A 157 9.54 25.30 11.70
C ASN A 157 10.82 25.61 10.89
N ASN A 158 11.03 26.88 10.54
CA ASN A 158 12.18 27.31 9.72
C ASN A 158 13.56 26.92 10.30
N LYS A 159 13.73 26.86 11.63
CA LYS A 159 15.01 26.45 12.23
C LYS A 159 15.28 24.96 11.98
N GLN A 160 14.27 24.11 12.19
CA GLN A 160 14.35 22.66 11.93
C GLN A 160 14.55 22.36 10.45
N ILE A 161 13.80 23.03 9.56
CA ILE A 161 13.95 22.87 8.10
C ILE A 161 15.36 23.27 7.65
N ASN A 162 15.91 24.38 8.17
CA ASN A 162 17.28 24.79 7.84
C ASN A 162 18.35 23.86 8.47
N GLN A 163 18.09 23.21 9.60
CA GLN A 163 18.97 22.17 10.15
C GLN A 163 18.96 20.91 9.28
N ILE A 164 17.79 20.41 8.90
CA ILE A 164 17.63 19.27 7.97
C ILE A 164 18.36 19.55 6.66
N PHE A 165 18.19 20.76 6.09
CA PHE A 165 18.87 21.13 4.85
C PHE A 165 20.39 21.14 4.99
N LYS A 166 20.93 21.69 6.10
CA LYS A 166 22.38 21.63 6.39
C LYS A 166 22.90 20.20 6.48
N HIS A 167 22.17 19.29 7.13
CA HIS A 167 22.55 17.88 7.19
C HIS A 167 22.54 17.20 5.81
N PHE A 168 21.55 17.49 4.96
CA PHE A 168 21.54 17.00 3.57
C PHE A 168 22.69 17.58 2.73
N GLN A 169 23.00 18.87 2.88
CA GLN A 169 24.14 19.51 2.20
C GLN A 169 25.49 18.94 2.65
N GLN A 170 25.66 18.69 3.95
CA GLN A 170 26.87 18.05 4.48
C GLN A 170 26.98 16.59 4.01
N GLY A 171 25.86 15.86 3.98
CA GLY A 171 25.80 14.50 3.46
C GLY A 171 26.17 14.38 1.98
N LEU A 172 25.96 15.44 1.18
CA LEU A 172 26.42 15.50 -0.21
C LEU A 172 27.94 15.56 -0.34
N HIS A 173 28.63 16.23 0.58
CA HIS A 173 30.09 16.23 0.63
C HIS A 173 30.65 14.88 1.11
N ASN A 174 29.99 14.25 2.08
CA ASN A 174 30.43 12.98 2.68
C ASN A 174 30.05 11.72 1.87
N CYS A 175 29.19 11.86 0.84
CA CYS A 175 28.53 10.74 0.15
C CYS A 175 27.70 9.84 1.10
N ASP A 176 27.07 10.47 2.09
CA ASP A 176 26.18 9.84 3.08
C ASP A 176 24.88 9.30 2.44
N ILE A 177 24.08 8.58 3.23
CA ILE A 177 22.83 7.97 2.77
C ILE A 177 21.65 8.48 3.60
N ILE A 178 20.63 8.99 2.93
CA ILE A 178 19.34 9.31 3.55
C ILE A 178 18.46 8.07 3.46
N LEU A 179 18.01 7.55 4.60
CA LEU A 179 17.05 6.45 4.66
C LEU A 179 15.67 7.02 4.98
N THR A 180 14.66 6.71 4.18
CA THR A 180 13.30 7.22 4.36
C THR A 180 12.24 6.22 3.87
N SER A 181 10.96 6.51 4.09
CA SER A 181 9.84 5.71 3.56
C SER A 181 9.07 6.48 2.48
N SER A 182 8.34 5.76 1.64
CA SER A 182 7.45 6.36 0.63
C SER A 182 6.44 7.30 1.28
N GLU A 183 5.78 6.84 2.35
CA GLU A 183 4.89 7.67 3.16
C GLU A 183 5.57 8.97 3.65
N ASP A 184 6.81 8.91 4.13
CA ASP A 184 7.50 10.06 4.72
C ASP A 184 7.88 11.14 3.68
N ILE A 185 8.33 10.75 2.48
CA ILE A 185 8.57 11.70 1.37
C ILE A 185 7.25 12.33 0.93
N LEU A 186 6.22 11.52 0.66
CA LEU A 186 4.92 11.98 0.18
C LEU A 186 4.20 12.86 1.21
N SER A 187 4.37 12.54 2.49
CA SER A 187 3.90 13.32 3.65
C SER A 187 4.60 14.68 3.72
N PHE A 188 5.89 14.77 3.42
CA PHE A 188 6.63 16.03 3.32
C PHE A 188 6.19 16.88 2.11
N ASP A 189 5.90 16.24 0.98
CA ASP A 189 5.35 16.90 -0.21
C ASP A 189 3.94 17.48 0.05
N LEU A 190 3.03 16.72 0.68
CA LEU A 190 1.72 17.26 1.09
C LEU A 190 1.80 18.30 2.23
N LEU A 191 2.72 18.15 3.20
CA LEU A 191 2.90 19.15 4.27
C LEU A 191 3.37 20.50 3.72
N THR A 192 4.21 20.50 2.68
CA THR A 192 4.66 21.75 2.03
C THR A 192 3.47 22.51 1.42
N ILE A 193 2.54 21.79 0.78
CA ILE A 193 1.30 22.37 0.23
C ILE A 193 0.40 22.87 1.38
N ASP A 194 0.21 22.07 2.44
CA ASP A 194 -0.63 22.45 3.58
C ASP A 194 -0.07 23.65 4.37
N LYS A 195 1.25 23.80 4.46
CA LYS A 195 1.91 24.99 5.04
C LYS A 195 1.64 26.25 4.20
N CYS A 196 1.79 26.19 2.88
CA CYS A 196 1.40 27.29 2.01
C CYS A 196 -0.09 27.63 2.13
N ARG A 197 -0.97 26.62 2.18
CA ARG A 197 -2.43 26.77 2.35
C ARG A 197 -2.83 27.39 3.70
N LYS A 198 -2.00 27.23 4.74
CA LYS A 198 -2.13 27.86 6.07
C LYS A 198 -1.50 29.26 6.15
N ASN A 199 -1.07 29.83 5.02
CA ASN A 199 -0.31 31.09 4.93
C ASN A 199 1.07 31.05 5.62
N GLU A 200 1.59 29.88 5.97
CA GLU A 200 2.95 29.70 6.53
C GLU A 200 4.03 29.74 5.42
N PHE A 201 3.94 30.71 4.51
CA PHE A 201 4.70 30.77 3.25
C PHE A 201 6.22 30.70 3.44
N ASN A 202 6.76 31.25 4.53
CA ASN A 202 8.20 31.18 4.83
C ASN A 202 8.67 29.73 5.09
N VAL A 203 7.84 28.92 5.75
CA VAL A 203 8.12 27.49 5.99
C VAL A 203 7.92 26.70 4.70
N GLY A 204 6.79 26.91 4.01
CA GLY A 204 6.49 26.25 2.74
C GLY A 204 7.55 26.51 1.67
N ARG A 205 8.03 27.76 1.51
CA ARG A 205 9.12 28.13 0.59
C ARG A 205 10.45 27.47 0.96
N SER A 206 10.74 27.31 2.25
CA SER A 206 11.95 26.64 2.72
C SER A 206 11.89 25.13 2.44
N MET A 207 10.76 24.47 2.72
CA MET A 207 10.53 23.06 2.39
C MET A 207 10.57 22.81 0.87
N LEU A 208 9.95 23.67 0.07
CA LEU A 208 9.98 23.63 -1.39
C LEU A 208 11.41 23.79 -1.96
N THR A 209 12.25 24.57 -1.29
CA THR A 209 13.66 24.72 -1.65
C THR A 209 14.42 23.41 -1.41
N ILE A 210 14.16 22.72 -0.29
CA ILE A 210 14.69 21.37 -0.04
C ILE A 210 14.21 20.40 -1.12
N GLN A 211 12.91 20.33 -1.41
CA GLN A 211 12.36 19.41 -2.43
C GLN A 211 13.00 19.57 -3.82
N ARG A 212 13.17 20.82 -4.26
CA ARG A 212 13.83 21.14 -5.53
C ARG A 212 15.31 20.76 -5.53
N TRP A 213 15.99 20.90 -4.39
CA TRP A 213 17.37 20.46 -4.21
C TRP A 213 17.47 18.93 -4.21
N LEU A 214 16.59 18.23 -3.50
CA LEU A 214 16.52 16.77 -3.46
C LEU A 214 16.36 16.21 -4.89
N LYS A 215 15.33 16.67 -5.61
CA LYS A 215 15.00 16.23 -6.99
C LYS A 215 16.08 16.62 -8.04
N LYS A 216 17.10 17.41 -7.66
CA LYS A 216 18.24 17.82 -8.51
C LYS A 216 19.55 17.10 -8.20
N TYR A 217 19.92 16.97 -6.93
CA TYR A 217 21.25 16.51 -6.50
C TYR A 217 21.30 15.06 -6.04
N ILE A 218 20.18 14.49 -5.60
CA ILE A 218 20.13 13.12 -5.05
C ILE A 218 19.88 12.09 -6.14
N ARG A 219 20.50 10.91 -6.01
CA ARG A 219 20.07 9.70 -6.72
C ARG A 219 19.20 8.84 -5.79
N ASP A 220 17.94 8.65 -6.15
CA ASP A 220 17.01 7.81 -5.40
C ASP A 220 17.17 6.32 -5.73
N VAL A 221 17.12 5.49 -4.71
CA VAL A 221 17.05 4.02 -4.80
C VAL A 221 15.77 3.56 -4.11
N LEU A 222 14.97 2.73 -4.77
CA LEU A 222 13.74 2.14 -4.22
C LEU A 222 13.96 0.64 -3.96
N ASP A 223 13.75 0.21 -2.72
CA ASP A 223 13.87 -1.18 -2.26
C ASP A 223 12.47 -1.81 -2.14
N GLU A 224 12.24 -2.97 -2.76
CA GLU A 224 10.89 -3.54 -3.02
C GLU A 224 9.98 -2.54 -3.77
N SER A 225 10.46 -2.10 -4.94
CA SER A 225 9.88 -1.03 -5.74
C SER A 225 8.51 -1.36 -6.36
N ASP A 226 8.20 -2.63 -6.60
CA ASP A 226 6.88 -3.16 -6.96
C ASP A 226 5.83 -2.87 -5.87
N GLU A 227 6.20 -3.11 -4.62
CA GLU A 227 5.35 -2.87 -3.45
C GLU A 227 5.32 -1.38 -3.10
N ILE A 228 6.47 -0.68 -3.10
CA ILE A 228 6.55 0.76 -2.82
C ILE A 228 5.67 1.57 -3.78
N LEU A 229 5.69 1.25 -5.08
CA LEU A 229 4.93 1.97 -6.11
C LEU A 229 3.48 1.49 -6.25
N HIS A 230 3.02 0.54 -5.42
CA HIS A 230 1.65 0.05 -5.45
C HIS A 230 0.66 1.15 -5.03
N VAL A 231 -0.39 1.35 -5.82
CA VAL A 231 -1.49 2.34 -5.63
C VAL A 231 -2.08 2.37 -4.21
N LYS A 232 -1.99 1.28 -3.42
CA LYS A 232 -2.45 1.23 -2.03
C LYS A 232 -1.71 2.19 -1.08
N TYR A 233 -0.53 2.68 -1.46
CA TYR A 233 0.24 3.70 -0.75
C TYR A 233 -0.13 5.15 -1.13
N GLN A 234 -1.26 5.36 -1.81
CA GLN A 234 -1.83 6.69 -2.05
C GLN A 234 -2.11 7.42 -0.72
N LEU A 235 -1.39 8.52 -0.48
CA LEU A 235 -1.53 9.31 0.73
C LEU A 235 -2.64 10.37 0.53
N THR A 236 -3.61 10.40 1.45
CA THR A 236 -4.74 11.35 1.40
C THR A 236 -4.78 12.21 2.67
N TYR A 237 -4.59 13.52 2.52
CA TYR A 237 -4.80 14.50 3.57
C TYR A 237 -6.20 15.10 3.47
N THR A 238 -7.04 14.76 4.44
CA THR A 238 -8.30 15.46 4.73
C THR A 238 -8.03 16.93 5.03
N VAL A 239 -8.70 17.86 4.33
CA VAL A 239 -8.49 19.30 4.45
C VAL A 239 -9.82 20.02 4.71
N GLY A 240 -9.81 20.90 5.71
CA GLY A 240 -10.98 21.64 6.19
C GLY A 240 -11.44 21.15 7.57
N SER A 241 -12.61 21.63 7.99
CA SER A 241 -13.38 21.11 9.11
C SER A 241 -13.69 19.62 8.92
N GLN A 242 -13.72 18.87 10.03
CA GLN A 242 -14.43 17.59 10.02
C GLN A 242 -15.93 17.90 10.14
N GLU A 243 -16.60 18.02 8.99
CA GLU A 243 -18.05 18.15 8.92
C GLU A 243 -18.73 16.88 9.47
N GLN A 244 -20.05 16.87 9.66
CA GLN A 244 -20.69 15.66 10.20
C GLN A 244 -20.55 14.47 9.22
N VAL A 245 -20.83 13.25 9.70
CA VAL A 245 -21.44 12.29 8.78
C VAL A 245 -22.72 13.03 8.41
N ASP A 246 -22.88 13.56 7.20
CA ASP A 246 -24.01 14.41 6.76
C ASP A 246 -25.30 13.82 7.37
N GLY A 247 -25.81 14.30 8.53
CA GLY A 247 -26.85 13.71 9.43
C GLY A 247 -26.53 12.73 10.61
N GLY A 248 -25.36 12.09 10.70
CA GLY A 248 -24.65 11.94 11.99
C GLY A 248 -24.83 10.66 12.82
N THR A 249 -25.91 10.60 13.61
CA THR A 249 -26.09 9.61 14.69
C THR A 249 -27.24 8.62 14.47
N GLU A 250 -28.01 8.80 13.40
CA GLU A 250 -29.27 8.09 13.24
C GLU A 250 -29.13 6.80 12.41
N ARG A 251 -28.05 6.55 11.64
CA ARG A 251 -27.81 5.21 11.05
C ARG A 251 -27.70 4.18 12.14
N TRP A 252 -26.81 4.40 13.11
CA TRP A 252 -26.48 3.38 14.08
C TRP A 252 -27.61 3.17 15.09
N LYS A 253 -28.34 4.23 15.47
CA LYS A 253 -29.58 4.12 16.26
C LYS A 253 -30.71 3.42 15.49
N THR A 254 -30.92 3.78 14.22
CA THR A 254 -31.93 3.12 13.36
C THR A 254 -31.62 1.63 13.20
N ILE A 255 -30.37 1.27 12.92
CA ILE A 255 -29.94 -0.14 12.83
C ILE A 255 -30.15 -0.87 14.18
N GLN A 256 -29.77 -0.27 15.32
CA GLN A 256 -30.06 -0.81 16.65
C GLN A 256 -31.56 -1.04 16.86
N LYS A 257 -32.41 -0.05 16.56
CA LYS A 257 -33.86 -0.14 16.79
C LYS A 257 -34.56 -1.17 15.90
N ILE A 258 -34.13 -1.28 14.64
CA ILE A 258 -34.58 -2.34 13.72
C ILE A 258 -34.21 -3.72 14.28
N LEU A 259 -32.98 -3.90 14.77
CA LEU A 259 -32.55 -5.17 15.39
C LEU A 259 -33.34 -5.50 16.65
N GLU A 260 -33.62 -4.53 17.53
CA GLU A 260 -34.46 -4.72 18.72
C GLU A 260 -35.87 -5.21 18.36
N LEU A 261 -36.48 -4.65 17.32
CA LEU A 261 -37.79 -5.07 16.82
C LEU A 261 -37.72 -6.49 16.23
N VAL A 262 -36.71 -6.80 15.42
CA VAL A 262 -36.48 -8.17 14.91
C VAL A 262 -36.35 -9.16 16.07
N LYS A 263 -35.58 -8.83 17.11
CA LYS A 263 -35.49 -9.63 18.35
C LYS A 263 -36.84 -9.84 19.02
N LYS A 264 -37.63 -8.78 19.22
CA LYS A 264 -38.95 -8.85 19.87
C LYS A 264 -39.96 -9.72 19.09
N HIS A 265 -39.94 -9.68 17.77
CA HIS A 265 -40.97 -10.31 16.92
C HIS A 265 -40.55 -11.65 16.30
N SER A 266 -39.25 -11.93 16.16
CA SER A 266 -38.68 -13.15 15.57
C SER A 266 -39.30 -14.45 16.08
N ALA A 267 -39.49 -14.57 17.39
CA ALA A 267 -40.03 -15.76 18.05
C ALA A 267 -41.47 -16.12 17.65
N ASN A 268 -42.25 -15.13 17.20
CA ASN A 268 -43.62 -15.35 16.72
C ASN A 268 -43.65 -15.51 15.21
N ILE A 269 -42.82 -14.75 14.48
CA ILE A 269 -42.67 -14.90 13.01
C ILE A 269 -42.25 -16.33 12.64
N SER A 270 -41.35 -16.96 13.41
CA SER A 270 -40.96 -18.37 13.17
C SER A 270 -42.01 -19.41 13.56
N LYS A 271 -43.08 -19.04 14.29
CA LYS A 271 -44.23 -19.92 14.53
C LYS A 271 -45.21 -19.85 13.36
N CYS A 272 -45.43 -18.65 12.82
CA CYS A 272 -46.33 -18.44 11.68
C CYS A 272 -45.71 -18.87 10.33
N PHE A 273 -44.38 -18.87 10.21
CA PHE A 273 -43.65 -19.18 8.97
C PHE A 273 -42.51 -20.18 9.21
N SER A 274 -42.79 -21.26 9.95
CA SER A 274 -41.84 -22.28 10.40
C SER A 274 -40.95 -22.87 9.30
N GLU A 275 -41.51 -23.13 8.11
CA GLU A 275 -40.77 -23.68 6.96
C GLU A 275 -39.91 -22.64 6.22
N LYS A 276 -40.18 -21.35 6.42
CA LYS A 276 -39.52 -20.23 5.72
C LYS A 276 -38.61 -19.41 6.62
N VAL A 277 -38.47 -19.76 7.91
CA VAL A 277 -37.75 -18.96 8.91
C VAL A 277 -37.12 -19.83 10.00
N CYS A 278 -35.79 -19.84 10.06
CA CYS A 278 -35.01 -20.51 11.11
C CYS A 278 -34.86 -19.58 12.32
N TYR A 279 -35.28 -20.04 13.51
CA TYR A 279 -35.17 -19.30 14.77
C TYR A 279 -34.60 -20.16 15.90
N LYS A 280 -33.72 -19.58 16.73
CA LYS A 280 -33.29 -20.15 18.02
C LYS A 280 -33.28 -19.07 19.10
N PRO A 281 -33.93 -19.28 20.26
CA PRO A 281 -34.01 -18.28 21.33
C PRO A 281 -32.64 -18.03 21.99
N SER A 282 -32.43 -16.78 22.42
CA SER A 282 -31.24 -16.33 23.15
C SER A 282 -31.30 -16.66 24.65
N LYS A 283 -30.24 -17.24 25.21
CA LYS A 283 -30.16 -17.64 26.64
C LYS A 283 -30.06 -16.47 27.65
N ARG A 284 -29.95 -15.22 27.20
CA ARG A 284 -29.84 -14.00 28.05
C ARG A 284 -30.68 -12.88 27.44
N ASN A 285 -31.36 -12.10 28.27
CA ASN A 285 -32.26 -11.02 27.81
C ASN A 285 -31.53 -9.89 27.06
N SER A 286 -30.22 -9.70 27.28
CA SER A 286 -29.39 -8.75 26.52
C SER A 286 -29.01 -9.26 25.13
N ALA A 287 -28.84 -10.57 24.94
CA ALA A 287 -28.43 -11.17 23.66
C ALA A 287 -29.56 -11.15 22.62
N PHE A 288 -29.21 -11.26 21.34
CA PHE A 288 -30.17 -11.37 20.24
C PHE A 288 -30.38 -12.85 19.87
N PRO A 289 -31.63 -13.28 19.60
CA PRO A 289 -31.88 -14.64 19.16
C PRO A 289 -31.32 -14.88 17.75
N GLN A 290 -30.96 -16.12 17.43
CA GLN A 290 -30.48 -16.45 16.10
C GLN A 290 -31.69 -16.57 15.17
N PHE A 291 -31.87 -15.59 14.29
CA PHE A 291 -32.99 -15.50 13.35
C PHE A 291 -32.48 -15.41 11.91
N ARG A 292 -32.99 -16.27 11.03
CA ARG A 292 -32.65 -16.29 9.60
C ARG A 292 -33.90 -16.57 8.78
N LEU A 293 -34.25 -15.60 7.94
CA LEU A 293 -35.26 -15.76 6.90
C LEU A 293 -34.69 -16.67 5.80
N GLN A 294 -35.48 -17.63 5.32
CA GLN A 294 -35.10 -18.63 4.30
C GLN A 294 -35.89 -18.46 2.99
N SER A 295 -36.95 -17.66 2.99
CA SER A 295 -37.70 -17.26 1.79
C SER A 295 -36.83 -16.47 0.80
N HIS A 296 -37.22 -16.47 -0.48
CA HIS A 296 -36.61 -15.65 -1.54
C HIS A 296 -37.54 -14.50 -2.02
N GLY A 297 -38.73 -14.35 -1.42
CA GLY A 297 -39.65 -13.23 -1.70
C GLY A 297 -39.33 -11.95 -0.91
N PRO A 298 -39.91 -10.78 -1.29
CA PRO A 298 -39.64 -9.49 -0.68
C PRO A 298 -40.14 -9.36 0.77
N TYR A 299 -39.53 -8.45 1.53
CA TYR A 299 -39.74 -8.31 2.99
C TYR A 299 -40.31 -6.95 3.37
N ALA A 300 -41.52 -6.93 3.92
CA ALA A 300 -42.30 -5.73 4.27
C ALA A 300 -41.69 -4.79 5.33
N LEU A 301 -40.50 -5.11 5.88
CA LEU A 301 -39.79 -4.27 6.87
C LEU A 301 -38.86 -3.22 6.22
N LEU A 302 -38.83 -3.15 4.89
CA LEU A 302 -38.00 -2.24 4.08
C LEU A 302 -38.82 -1.13 3.39
N CYS A 303 -40.10 -1.03 3.72
CA CYS A 303 -41.12 -0.26 3.01
C CYS A 303 -41.43 1.09 3.67
N LEU A 304 -41.96 2.05 2.91
CA LEU A 304 -42.25 3.40 3.41
C LEU A 304 -43.59 3.48 4.16
N ASN A 305 -43.63 4.20 5.27
CA ASN A 305 -44.90 4.49 5.96
C ASN A 305 -45.63 5.68 5.32
N ASN A 306 -46.92 5.86 5.62
CA ASN A 306 -47.77 6.90 5.01
C ASN A 306 -47.23 8.33 5.16
N SER A 307 -46.51 8.65 6.25
CA SER A 307 -45.88 9.97 6.41
C SER A 307 -44.65 10.12 5.51
N GLN A 308 -43.84 9.07 5.38
CA GLN A 308 -42.68 9.04 4.46
C GLN A 308 -43.10 9.07 2.98
N LEU A 309 -44.20 8.37 2.64
CA LEU A 309 -44.81 8.45 1.31
C LEU A 309 -45.34 9.86 1.05
N PHE A 310 -46.10 10.45 1.98
CA PHE A 310 -46.58 11.83 1.84
C PHE A 310 -45.43 12.84 1.71
N GLN A 311 -44.31 12.64 2.42
CA GLN A 311 -43.08 13.43 2.24
C GLN A 311 -42.48 13.26 0.84
N CYS A 312 -42.43 12.04 0.28
CA CYS A 312 -41.97 11.83 -1.09
C CYS A 312 -42.88 12.52 -2.11
N PHE A 313 -44.21 12.38 -1.95
CA PHE A 313 -45.18 12.96 -2.87
C PHE A 313 -45.29 14.49 -2.77
N ASN A 314 -45.10 15.08 -1.57
CA ASN A 314 -45.04 16.53 -1.43
C ASN A 314 -43.71 17.09 -1.97
N CYS A 315 -42.57 16.46 -1.68
CA CYS A 315 -41.27 16.82 -2.26
C CYS A 315 -41.30 16.74 -3.81
N LEU A 316 -41.89 15.68 -4.36
CA LEU A 316 -42.17 15.56 -5.79
C LEU A 316 -43.05 16.71 -6.30
N ASN A 317 -44.11 17.08 -5.57
CA ASN A 317 -45.03 18.14 -5.97
C ASN A 317 -44.49 19.59 -5.79
N GLU A 318 -43.53 19.81 -4.90
CA GLU A 318 -43.12 21.13 -4.42
C GLU A 318 -41.64 21.49 -4.72
N GLU A 319 -40.77 20.49 -4.92
CA GLU A 319 -39.31 20.67 -5.08
C GLU A 319 -38.75 20.12 -6.41
N GLU A 320 -39.41 19.14 -7.05
CA GLU A 320 -38.95 18.57 -8.33
C GLU A 320 -39.42 19.35 -9.57
N THR A 321 -38.59 19.38 -10.61
CA THR A 321 -38.82 20.20 -11.81
C THR A 321 -39.65 19.51 -12.91
N ASP A 322 -39.66 18.18 -12.96
CA ASP A 322 -40.59 17.37 -13.76
C ASP A 322 -41.11 16.20 -12.90
N PRO A 323 -42.16 16.44 -12.10
CA PRO A 323 -42.74 15.39 -11.27
C PRO A 323 -43.46 14.31 -12.08
N THR A 324 -43.86 14.60 -13.33
CA THR A 324 -44.61 13.66 -14.17
C THR A 324 -43.68 12.54 -14.63
N SER A 325 -42.52 12.88 -15.20
CA SER A 325 -41.53 11.89 -15.65
C SER A 325 -40.98 11.01 -14.50
N ILE A 326 -40.87 11.57 -13.29
CA ILE A 326 -40.47 10.82 -12.10
C ILE A 326 -41.60 9.90 -11.63
N TYR A 327 -42.85 10.38 -11.57
CA TYR A 327 -44.00 9.57 -11.19
C TYR A 327 -44.28 8.43 -12.17
N ASP A 328 -44.17 8.68 -13.47
CA ASP A 328 -44.36 7.67 -14.51
C ASP A 328 -43.33 6.53 -14.37
N GLN A 329 -42.09 6.83 -13.94
CA GLN A 329 -41.11 5.80 -13.59
C GLN A 329 -41.51 4.98 -12.35
N TRP A 330 -42.22 5.57 -11.39
CA TRP A 330 -42.74 4.84 -10.22
C TRP A 330 -43.87 3.90 -10.64
N VAL A 331 -44.80 4.39 -11.47
CA VAL A 331 -45.91 3.61 -12.08
C VAL A 331 -45.38 2.43 -12.91
N LEU A 332 -44.40 2.67 -13.80
CA LEU A 332 -43.80 1.65 -14.68
C LEU A 332 -43.04 0.53 -13.95
N TYR A 333 -42.83 0.64 -12.64
CA TYR A 333 -42.17 -0.38 -11.82
C TYR A 333 -43.15 -1.30 -11.08
N GLU A 334 -44.46 -1.00 -11.13
CA GLU A 334 -45.53 -1.86 -10.63
C GLU A 334 -46.23 -2.58 -11.79
N ASP A 335 -46.89 -3.72 -11.53
CA ASP A 335 -47.71 -4.40 -12.54
C ASP A 335 -48.96 -3.57 -12.89
N GLU A 336 -49.27 -3.38 -14.18
CA GLU A 336 -50.39 -2.53 -14.67
C GLU A 336 -51.77 -2.86 -14.05
N LYS A 337 -51.94 -4.08 -13.52
CA LYS A 337 -53.17 -4.57 -12.90
C LYS A 337 -53.35 -4.08 -11.47
N ASP A 338 -52.26 -3.74 -10.80
CA ASP A 338 -52.21 -3.37 -9.38
C ASP A 338 -52.07 -1.83 -9.19
N VAL A 339 -52.06 -1.07 -10.29
CA VAL A 339 -52.14 0.41 -10.32
C VAL A 339 -53.56 0.85 -10.71
N PRO A 340 -54.37 1.39 -9.78
CA PRO A 340 -55.71 1.90 -10.10
C PRO A 340 -55.69 3.02 -11.15
N LYS A 341 -56.62 2.98 -12.11
CA LYS A 341 -56.73 3.96 -13.22
C LYS A 341 -56.83 5.42 -12.77
N SER A 342 -57.32 5.67 -11.56
CA SER A 342 -57.41 7.00 -10.95
C SER A 342 -56.05 7.60 -10.56
N ILE A 343 -54.98 6.80 -10.56
CA ILE A 343 -53.59 7.22 -10.23
C ILE A 343 -52.55 6.75 -11.25
N GLN A 344 -52.96 6.32 -12.46
CA GLN A 344 -52.03 5.88 -13.51
C GLN A 344 -51.20 7.02 -14.13
N GLN A 345 -51.54 8.29 -13.85
CA GLN A 345 -50.81 9.48 -14.30
C GLN A 345 -50.77 10.51 -13.17
N TRP A 346 -49.70 11.30 -13.09
CA TRP A 346 -49.49 12.28 -12.02
C TRP A 346 -50.64 13.29 -11.88
N ILE A 347 -51.23 13.72 -13.00
CA ILE A 347 -52.36 14.67 -13.07
C ILE A 347 -53.61 14.13 -12.32
N GLY A 348 -53.77 12.82 -12.19
CA GLY A 348 -54.86 12.21 -11.43
C GLY A 348 -54.68 12.21 -9.91
N VAL A 349 -53.47 12.53 -9.40
CA VAL A 349 -53.11 12.36 -7.99
C VAL A 349 -53.55 13.58 -7.16
N ASN A 350 -54.66 13.46 -6.43
CA ASN A 350 -55.14 14.50 -5.52
C ASN A 350 -54.61 14.28 -4.09
N LEU A 351 -53.47 14.88 -3.76
CA LEU A 351 -52.86 14.78 -2.43
C LEU A 351 -53.71 15.38 -1.29
N LYS A 352 -54.81 16.08 -1.58
CA LYS A 352 -55.78 16.56 -0.56
C LYS A 352 -56.91 15.57 -0.29
N ASP A 353 -57.25 14.71 -1.26
CA ASP A 353 -58.22 13.63 -1.07
C ASP A 353 -57.67 12.63 -0.05
N TYR A 354 -58.40 12.40 1.04
CA TYR A 354 -57.97 11.43 2.04
C TYR A 354 -58.08 9.99 1.54
N GLN A 355 -59.14 9.68 0.81
CA GLN A 355 -59.50 8.32 0.43
C GLN A 355 -58.63 7.83 -0.74
N GLN A 356 -58.51 8.60 -1.82
CA GLN A 356 -57.62 8.26 -2.94
C GLN A 356 -56.16 8.08 -2.47
N ARG A 357 -55.68 8.98 -1.60
CA ARG A 357 -54.31 8.96 -1.07
C ARG A 357 -54.02 7.73 -0.22
N ILE A 358 -54.95 7.29 0.63
CA ILE A 358 -54.74 6.15 1.53
C ILE A 358 -55.01 4.81 0.85
N ASP A 359 -56.14 4.69 0.14
CA ASP A 359 -56.65 3.41 -0.37
C ASP A 359 -56.07 3.03 -1.74
N HIS A 360 -55.53 4.00 -2.49
CA HIS A 360 -54.94 3.77 -3.82
C HIS A 360 -53.47 4.20 -3.89
N LEU A 361 -53.13 5.45 -3.57
CA LEU A 361 -51.77 5.96 -3.78
C LEU A 361 -50.75 5.31 -2.83
N PHE A 362 -51.06 5.23 -1.53
CA PHE A 362 -50.16 4.67 -0.51
C PHE A 362 -50.29 3.16 -0.34
N SER A 363 -51.28 2.51 -0.95
CA SER A 363 -51.40 1.05 -0.97
C SER A 363 -50.48 0.46 -2.04
N THR A 364 -50.52 0.98 -3.27
CA THR A 364 -49.61 0.63 -4.38
C THR A 364 -48.15 0.97 -4.05
N PHE A 365 -47.78 2.25 -3.94
CA PHE A 365 -46.36 2.66 -3.94
C PHE A 365 -45.56 2.39 -2.66
N ARG A 366 -46.18 1.80 -1.62
CA ARG A 366 -45.50 1.49 -0.35
C ARG A 366 -44.33 0.51 -0.50
N TYR A 367 -44.44 -0.42 -1.44
CA TYR A 367 -43.50 -1.51 -1.64
C TYR A 367 -42.49 -1.22 -2.77
N ASN A 368 -42.73 -0.15 -3.53
CA ASN A 368 -41.96 0.25 -4.71
C ASN A 368 -40.51 0.60 -4.37
N MET A 369 -39.56 -0.11 -4.98
CA MET A 369 -38.13 0.06 -4.67
C MET A 369 -37.55 1.38 -5.21
N ILE A 370 -38.15 1.99 -6.23
CA ILE A 370 -37.75 3.31 -6.72
C ILE A 370 -38.14 4.38 -5.69
N VAL A 371 -39.39 4.37 -5.20
CA VAL A 371 -39.84 5.31 -4.16
C VAL A 371 -39.07 5.13 -2.85
N ILE A 372 -38.78 3.89 -2.44
CA ILE A 372 -37.92 3.60 -1.28
C ILE A 372 -36.51 4.19 -1.46
N ASN A 373 -35.93 4.12 -2.66
CA ASN A 373 -34.62 4.70 -2.92
C ASN A 373 -34.66 6.23 -3.06
N TYR A 374 -35.73 6.81 -3.61
CA TYR A 374 -35.99 8.25 -3.65
C TYR A 374 -36.04 8.83 -2.23
N PHE A 375 -36.84 8.22 -1.34
CA PHE A 375 -36.88 8.60 0.08
C PHE A 375 -35.49 8.54 0.73
N ARG A 376 -34.71 7.50 0.42
CA ARG A 376 -33.35 7.37 0.95
C ARG A 376 -32.40 8.42 0.40
N HIS A 377 -32.53 8.78 -0.89
CA HIS A 377 -31.72 9.81 -1.52
C HIS A 377 -31.94 11.17 -0.86
N TYR A 378 -33.18 11.65 -0.76
CA TYR A 378 -33.44 13.00 -0.25
C TYR A 378 -33.41 13.10 1.29
N PHE A 379 -33.85 12.07 2.02
CA PHE A 379 -34.07 12.18 3.47
C PHE A 379 -33.14 11.32 4.35
N VAL A 380 -32.27 10.46 3.78
CA VAL A 380 -31.46 9.48 4.55
C VAL A 380 -29.97 9.41 4.16
N PHE A 381 -29.56 9.82 2.94
CA PHE A 381 -28.15 9.82 2.53
C PHE A 381 -27.43 11.14 2.81
N PRO A 382 -28.00 12.33 2.50
CA PRO A 382 -27.66 13.61 3.11
C PRO A 382 -27.96 13.66 4.61
N ARG A 383 -28.60 12.61 5.13
CA ARG A 383 -28.70 12.34 6.56
C ARG A 383 -27.87 11.17 7.08
N GLU A 384 -27.00 10.54 6.28
CA GLU A 384 -25.75 9.93 6.80
C GLU A 384 -24.55 9.85 5.77
N ALA A 385 -23.63 10.84 5.65
CA ALA A 385 -22.36 10.69 4.89
C ALA A 385 -21.15 11.62 5.29
N LYS A 386 -19.98 11.14 5.77
CA LYS A 386 -18.84 12.08 6.07
C LYS A 386 -18.22 12.63 4.78
N GLN A 387 -18.41 13.92 4.52
CA GLN A 387 -17.60 14.68 3.58
C GLN A 387 -16.50 15.47 4.32
N PHE A 388 -15.44 15.79 3.59
CA PHE A 388 -14.51 16.87 3.92
C PHE A 388 -14.45 17.75 2.68
N LEU A 389 -14.56 19.06 2.85
CA LEU A 389 -14.68 20.02 1.74
C LEU A 389 -13.55 19.89 0.70
N TYR A 390 -12.32 19.59 1.14
CA TYR A 390 -11.18 19.33 0.26
C TYR A 390 -10.35 18.11 0.70
N LYS A 391 -9.64 17.51 -0.26
CA LYS A 391 -8.69 16.42 -0.05
C LYS A 391 -7.43 16.72 -0.86
N LEU A 392 -6.27 16.79 -0.21
CA LEU A 392 -4.98 16.74 -0.90
C LEU A 392 -4.59 15.27 -1.05
N VAL A 393 -4.13 14.87 -2.24
CA VAL A 393 -3.82 13.48 -2.60
C VAL A 393 -2.47 13.45 -3.30
N THR A 394 -1.69 12.41 -3.04
CA THR A 394 -0.46 12.08 -3.78
C THR A 394 -0.33 10.56 -3.88
N SER A 395 0.21 10.07 -4.99
CA SER A 395 0.43 8.64 -5.26
C SER A 395 1.89 8.27 -4.99
N ALA A 396 2.16 7.00 -4.70
CA ALA A 396 3.52 6.49 -4.72
C ALA A 396 4.22 6.69 -6.08
N TRP A 397 3.45 6.78 -7.18
CA TRP A 397 3.96 7.12 -8.51
C TRP A 397 4.58 8.54 -8.58
N ASP A 398 4.22 9.46 -7.68
CA ASP A 398 4.82 10.80 -7.64
C ASP A 398 6.31 10.74 -7.21
N LEU A 399 6.72 9.66 -6.51
CA LEU A 399 8.13 9.38 -6.24
C LEU A 399 8.93 9.19 -7.54
N SER A 400 8.32 8.50 -8.52
CA SER A 400 8.93 8.16 -9.82
C SER A 400 8.79 9.24 -10.89
N SER A 401 8.27 10.42 -10.52
CA SER A 401 7.97 11.52 -11.46
C SER A 401 9.14 11.87 -12.39
N SER A 402 8.83 12.01 -13.68
CA SER A 402 9.75 12.41 -14.76
C SER A 402 10.37 13.81 -14.59
N LEU A 403 9.95 14.56 -13.57
CA LEU A 403 10.51 15.86 -13.18
C LEU A 403 11.81 15.78 -12.37
N ARG A 404 12.31 14.58 -12.02
CA ARG A 404 13.64 14.41 -11.41
C ARG A 404 14.76 14.46 -12.44
N SER A 405 15.87 15.13 -12.14
CA SER A 405 17.03 15.23 -13.05
C SER A 405 18.07 14.11 -12.87
N LYS A 406 17.81 13.14 -12.00
CA LYS A 406 18.66 11.96 -11.76
C LYS A 406 17.82 10.70 -11.98
N ILE A 407 18.45 9.67 -12.56
CA ILE A 407 17.82 8.37 -12.77
C ILE A 407 17.54 7.73 -11.40
N ILE A 408 16.28 7.37 -11.18
CA ILE A 408 15.82 6.59 -10.03
C ILE A 408 16.07 5.12 -10.35
N THR A 409 16.66 4.37 -9.41
CA THR A 409 16.86 2.91 -9.57
C THR A 409 15.93 2.16 -8.63
N GLY A 410 15.02 1.37 -9.18
CA GLY A 410 14.21 0.42 -8.41
C GLY A 410 14.82 -0.98 -8.43
N PHE A 411 14.79 -1.65 -7.27
CA PHE A 411 14.98 -3.09 -7.15
C PHE A 411 13.67 -3.72 -6.68
N SER A 412 13.43 -4.99 -7.02
CA SER A 412 12.26 -5.73 -6.56
C SER A 412 12.59 -7.23 -6.50
N GLY A 413 12.01 -7.93 -5.53
CA GLY A 413 12.00 -9.38 -5.49
C GLY A 413 10.89 -10.08 -6.31
N THR A 414 9.97 -9.34 -6.97
CA THR A 414 8.83 -9.94 -7.70
C THR A 414 8.52 -9.22 -9.02
N ASN A 415 7.70 -9.86 -9.87
CA ASN A 415 7.18 -9.29 -11.12
C ASN A 415 5.67 -8.95 -11.04
N ASP A 416 5.04 -9.12 -9.87
CA ASP A 416 3.57 -9.18 -9.71
C ASP A 416 2.83 -7.89 -10.13
N THR A 417 3.49 -6.73 -10.05
CA THR A 417 2.87 -5.42 -10.35
C THR A 417 3.37 -4.76 -11.62
N GLN A 418 4.15 -5.44 -12.48
CA GLN A 418 4.75 -4.86 -13.70
C GLN A 418 3.74 -4.07 -14.56
N LEU A 419 2.57 -4.68 -14.83
CA LEU A 419 1.51 -4.09 -15.66
C LEU A 419 0.77 -2.91 -14.98
N LEU A 420 1.09 -2.60 -13.73
CA LEU A 420 0.53 -1.50 -12.94
C LEU A 420 1.52 -0.35 -12.74
N LEU A 421 2.75 -0.46 -13.26
CA LEU A 421 3.76 0.60 -13.15
C LEU A 421 3.52 1.71 -14.19
N PRO A 422 3.82 2.99 -13.88
CA PRO A 422 3.77 4.08 -14.85
C PRO A 422 4.60 3.83 -16.11
N VAL A 423 4.05 4.18 -17.28
CA VAL A 423 4.58 3.89 -18.63
C VAL A 423 6.02 4.38 -18.88
N HIS A 424 6.51 5.37 -18.12
CA HIS A 424 7.89 5.85 -18.22
C HIS A 424 8.91 5.01 -17.43
N ILE A 425 8.46 4.13 -16.53
CA ILE A 425 9.31 3.17 -15.83
C ILE A 425 9.64 2.01 -16.78
N ARG A 426 10.93 1.70 -16.91
CA ARG A 426 11.42 0.57 -17.69
C ARG A 426 11.97 -0.48 -16.74
N GLN A 427 11.25 -1.58 -16.63
CA GLN A 427 11.74 -2.76 -15.93
C GLN A 427 12.79 -3.49 -16.79
N TYR A 428 13.75 -4.14 -16.15
CA TYR A 428 14.82 -4.87 -16.82
C TYR A 428 15.08 -6.19 -16.08
N ASP A 429 14.30 -7.21 -16.43
CA ASP A 429 14.36 -8.51 -15.77
C ASP A 429 15.66 -9.23 -16.15
N LEU A 430 16.50 -9.51 -15.15
CA LEU A 430 17.77 -10.21 -15.36
C LEU A 430 17.49 -11.65 -15.83
N PRO A 431 18.03 -12.12 -16.98
CA PRO A 431 17.74 -13.46 -17.51
C PRO A 431 18.08 -14.59 -16.52
N GLU A 432 19.09 -14.38 -15.68
CA GLU A 432 19.51 -15.28 -14.60
C GLU A 432 18.42 -15.44 -13.52
N LEU A 433 17.62 -14.39 -13.29
CA LEU A 433 16.58 -14.29 -12.26
C LEU A 433 15.16 -14.62 -12.76
N GLN A 434 14.97 -14.91 -14.05
CA GLN A 434 13.73 -15.55 -14.52
C GLN A 434 13.49 -16.91 -13.83
N LYS A 435 14.56 -17.52 -13.32
CA LYS A 435 14.50 -18.70 -12.46
C LYS A 435 14.09 -18.40 -11.02
N THR A 436 14.21 -17.19 -10.51
CA THR A 436 13.65 -16.83 -9.19
C THR A 436 12.14 -16.59 -9.21
N ASP A 437 11.52 -16.44 -10.39
CA ASP A 437 10.08 -16.59 -10.64
C ASP A 437 9.66 -18.02 -11.07
N THR A 438 10.56 -18.82 -11.69
CA THR A 438 10.33 -20.25 -12.07
C THR A 438 10.93 -21.34 -11.12
N ILE A 439 11.40 -20.92 -9.95
CA ILE A 439 11.51 -21.48 -8.56
C ILE A 439 10.41 -21.23 -7.30
N VAL A 440 8.86 -19.64 -6.58
CA VAL A 440 8.28 -18.91 -5.30
C VAL A 440 7.63 -19.73 -4.08
N VAL A 441 7.05 -20.92 -4.30
CA VAL A 441 6.63 -22.11 -3.53
C VAL A 441 7.77 -22.91 -2.95
N ASN A 442 8.90 -23.19 -3.65
CA ASN A 442 9.99 -23.91 -2.94
C ASN A 442 10.25 -23.26 -1.59
N ASN A 443 10.08 -21.93 -1.49
CA ASN A 443 10.28 -21.21 -0.26
C ASN A 443 8.95 -20.83 0.43
N LEU A 444 7.94 -20.25 -0.23
CA LEU A 444 6.57 -20.04 0.33
C LEU A 444 5.74 -21.33 0.53
N LEU A 445 6.41 -22.47 0.40
CA LEU A 445 6.10 -23.78 0.95
C LEU A 445 7.35 -24.47 1.59
N LYS A 446 8.07 -23.85 2.58
CA LYS A 446 8.82 -24.59 3.65
C LYS A 446 8.33 -24.88 5.18
N ASN A 447 7.64 -24.33 6.28
CA ASN A 447 6.82 -23.29 7.14
C ASN A 447 5.29 -23.06 7.06
N VAL A 448 4.64 -23.44 8.15
CA VAL A 448 3.94 -22.49 9.04
C VAL A 448 4.21 -23.04 10.45
N GLY A 449 5.49 -23.08 10.84
CA GLY A 449 6.01 -23.90 11.93
C GLY A 449 7.19 -23.31 12.68
N THR A 450 6.87 -22.55 13.73
CA THR A 450 7.21 -22.98 15.09
C THR A 450 6.59 -22.02 16.08
N LEU A 451 5.83 -22.57 17.02
CA LEU A 451 5.73 -22.15 18.43
C LEU A 451 4.70 -23.05 19.13
N PHE A 452 5.19 -24.16 19.65
CA PHE A 452 4.59 -24.94 20.73
C PHE A 452 5.75 -25.32 21.65
N ILE A 453 5.57 -25.18 22.97
CA ILE A 453 6.73 -25.02 23.88
C ILE A 453 7.57 -26.30 24.00
N ASP A 454 6.94 -27.48 24.02
CA ASP A 454 7.60 -28.80 24.07
C ASP A 454 7.28 -29.68 22.85
N GLY A 455 7.24 -29.10 21.65
CA GLY A 455 7.06 -29.89 20.42
C GLY A 455 7.07 -29.08 19.13
N THR A 456 7.80 -29.59 18.14
CA THR A 456 7.75 -29.08 16.76
C THR A 456 6.44 -29.49 16.07
N ASN A 457 6.14 -28.89 14.92
CA ASN A 457 5.00 -29.32 14.10
C ASN A 457 5.15 -30.79 13.63
N ARG A 458 6.37 -31.31 13.52
CA ARG A 458 6.66 -32.73 13.24
C ARG A 458 6.16 -33.62 14.38
N ASP A 459 6.42 -33.26 15.63
CA ASP A 459 6.09 -34.10 16.79
C ASP A 459 4.58 -34.21 16.99
N ILE A 460 3.86 -33.11 16.74
CA ILE A 460 2.39 -33.09 16.74
C ILE A 460 1.85 -33.96 15.59
N ALA A 461 2.42 -33.82 14.39
CA ALA A 461 2.00 -34.60 13.23
C ALA A 461 2.22 -36.11 13.41
N VAL A 462 3.40 -36.52 13.91
CA VAL A 462 3.72 -37.92 14.21
C VAL A 462 2.79 -38.49 15.28
N LYS A 463 2.57 -37.77 16.39
CA LYS A 463 1.63 -38.19 17.44
C LYS A 463 0.21 -38.37 16.90
N TRP A 464 -0.25 -37.47 16.03
CA TRP A 464 -1.58 -37.58 15.42
C TRP A 464 -1.67 -38.72 14.40
N LEU A 465 -0.67 -38.91 13.52
CA LEU A 465 -0.68 -40.01 12.55
C LEU A 465 -0.76 -41.37 13.26
N ASN A 466 -0.02 -41.54 14.36
CA ASN A 466 -0.05 -42.73 15.21
C ASN A 466 -1.42 -42.97 15.90
N GLN A 467 -2.23 -41.92 16.11
CA GLN A 467 -3.59 -42.01 16.65
C GLN A 467 -4.68 -42.10 15.58
N SER A 468 -4.36 -41.82 14.31
CA SER A 468 -5.33 -41.79 13.20
C SER A 468 -5.57 -43.19 12.60
N ASP A 469 -6.75 -43.36 11.98
CA ASP A 469 -7.21 -44.62 11.38
C ASP A 469 -6.23 -45.18 10.32
N LYS A 470 -5.65 -46.35 10.61
CA LYS A 470 -4.66 -47.03 9.77
C LYS A 470 -5.19 -47.47 8.42
N ASN A 471 -6.51 -47.60 8.27
CA ASN A 471 -7.13 -48.08 7.03
C ASN A 471 -7.61 -46.93 6.12
N LYS A 472 -7.29 -45.67 6.46
CA LYS A 472 -7.73 -44.48 5.72
C LYS A 472 -6.66 -43.38 5.56
N ILE A 473 -5.59 -43.40 6.35
CA ILE A 473 -4.61 -42.32 6.41
C ILE A 473 -3.21 -42.92 6.58
N ASP A 474 -2.40 -42.90 5.53
CA ASP A 474 -1.04 -43.47 5.51
C ASP A 474 0.07 -42.42 5.73
N TYR A 475 -0.24 -41.16 5.43
CA TYR A 475 0.67 -40.02 5.51
C TYR A 475 0.01 -38.85 6.24
N ILE A 476 0.80 -38.07 6.98
CA ILE A 476 0.43 -36.72 7.42
C ILE A 476 1.30 -35.68 6.73
N VAL A 477 0.69 -34.54 6.44
CA VAL A 477 1.36 -33.37 5.88
C VAL A 477 1.40 -32.27 6.94
N TYR A 478 2.59 -31.74 7.25
CA TYR A 478 2.81 -30.68 8.23
C TYR A 478 3.78 -29.61 7.71
N PHE A 479 4.01 -28.57 8.54
CA PHE A 479 4.42 -27.26 8.06
C PHE A 479 5.65 -26.64 8.81
N ASP A 480 6.89 -26.52 8.24
CA ASP A 480 8.19 -26.21 8.98
C ASP A 480 9.41 -25.60 8.13
N PHE A 481 9.67 -24.25 8.09
CA PHE A 481 10.35 -23.29 7.09
C PHE A 481 9.66 -22.12 6.17
N ASP A 482 8.85 -22.24 5.04
CA ASP A 482 7.43 -21.71 4.67
C ASP A 482 6.12 -22.47 4.04
N SER A 483 5.55 -23.76 4.02
CA SER A 483 5.78 -25.27 4.02
C SER A 483 5.01 -26.14 3.02
N ILE A 484 5.63 -27.28 2.64
CA ILE A 484 5.12 -28.66 2.90
C ILE A 484 6.23 -29.69 3.26
N ILE A 485 6.07 -30.45 4.36
CA ILE A 485 6.74 -31.75 4.61
C ILE A 485 5.67 -32.85 4.80
N ALA A 486 5.83 -34.00 4.13
CA ALA A 486 5.02 -35.20 4.37
C ALA A 486 5.80 -36.23 5.21
N CYS A 487 5.09 -36.95 6.09
CA CYS A 487 5.62 -37.97 6.98
C CYS A 487 4.74 -39.23 6.90
N ASP A 488 5.35 -40.41 6.75
CA ASP A 488 4.64 -41.69 6.70
C ASP A 488 4.54 -42.37 8.09
N ARG A 489 3.83 -43.50 8.15
CA ARG A 489 3.70 -44.31 9.38
C ARG A 489 4.99 -45.02 9.82
N GLN A 490 6.06 -44.95 9.04
CA GLN A 490 7.40 -45.47 9.35
C GLN A 490 8.38 -44.34 9.73
N LEU A 491 7.90 -43.09 9.81
CA LEU A 491 8.63 -41.86 10.12
C LEU A 491 9.60 -41.37 9.03
N HIS A 492 9.48 -41.88 7.79
CA HIS A 492 10.19 -41.31 6.64
C HIS A 492 9.64 -39.93 6.30
N LEU A 493 10.55 -38.98 6.08
CA LEU A 493 10.23 -37.59 5.73
C LEU A 493 10.42 -37.35 4.23
N TYR A 494 9.37 -36.88 3.58
CA TYR A 494 9.35 -36.49 2.18
C TYR A 494 9.17 -34.97 2.08
N ALA A 495 10.25 -34.26 1.77
CA ALA A 495 10.23 -32.82 1.50
C ALA A 495 9.72 -32.55 0.07
N LEU A 496 8.74 -31.65 -0.10
CA LEU A 496 8.07 -31.37 -1.37
C LEU A 496 8.59 -30.05 -2.03
N VAL A 497 8.75 -30.00 -3.36
CA VAL A 497 9.63 -29.07 -4.15
C VAL A 497 8.95 -28.59 -5.48
N THR A 498 9.23 -27.39 -6.08
CA THR A 498 8.36 -26.60 -7.07
C THR A 498 9.02 -25.36 -7.83
N PHE A 499 8.27 -24.33 -8.36
CA PHE A 499 8.66 -23.35 -9.45
C PHE A 499 8.32 -21.75 -9.49
N PRO A 500 8.58 -20.83 -8.50
CA PRO A 500 8.28 -21.77 -6.69
C PRO A 500 6.70 -21.49 -6.93
N ALA A 501 6.15 -20.22 -6.88
CA ALA A 501 4.77 -19.60 -6.65
C ALA A 501 4.18 -19.42 -5.19
N ARG A 502 3.19 -18.56 -4.85
CA ARG A 502 2.46 -18.64 -3.52
C ARG A 502 1.23 -19.53 -3.70
N THR A 503 1.39 -20.84 -3.87
CA THR A 503 0.28 -21.72 -4.31
C THR A 503 -0.74 -22.02 -3.22
N ASP A 504 -2.00 -21.71 -3.52
CA ASP A 504 -3.15 -22.18 -2.76
C ASP A 504 -3.45 -23.65 -3.09
N PHE A 505 -3.45 -24.51 -2.07
CA PHE A 505 -3.89 -25.90 -2.23
C PHE A 505 -5.41 -25.97 -2.31
N LYS A 506 -5.92 -26.62 -3.36
CA LYS A 506 -7.34 -26.96 -3.49
C LYS A 506 -7.66 -28.17 -2.62
N PHE A 507 -7.86 -27.94 -1.32
CA PHE A 507 -8.31 -28.98 -0.40
C PHE A 507 -9.70 -29.53 -0.80
N PRO A 508 -9.99 -30.83 -0.58
CA PRO A 508 -11.30 -31.42 -0.83
C PRO A 508 -12.40 -30.82 0.06
N MET A 509 -13.62 -30.73 -0.47
CA MET A 509 -14.75 -30.17 0.28
C MET A 509 -15.02 -31.01 1.56
N GLY A 510 -15.14 -30.36 2.70
CA GLY A 510 -15.21 -30.99 4.03
C GLY A 510 -13.91 -30.98 4.83
N PHE A 511 -12.77 -30.57 4.25
CA PHE A 511 -11.46 -30.57 4.93
C PHE A 511 -11.47 -29.76 6.25
N LYS A 512 -10.74 -30.29 7.25
CA LYS A 512 -10.56 -29.69 8.57
C LYS A 512 -9.11 -29.33 8.77
N VAL A 513 -8.82 -28.07 9.10
CA VAL A 513 -7.45 -27.59 9.36
C VAL A 513 -7.30 -27.24 10.83
N ALA A 514 -6.25 -27.78 11.46
CA ALA A 514 -5.84 -27.40 12.81
C ALA A 514 -4.93 -26.16 12.75
N ILE A 515 -5.24 -25.14 13.54
CA ILE A 515 -4.37 -23.99 13.79
C ILE A 515 -3.81 -24.10 15.21
N THR A 516 -2.49 -24.17 15.31
CA THR A 516 -1.75 -24.21 16.57
C THR A 516 -1.58 -22.81 17.17
N LEU A 517 -1.85 -22.68 18.46
CA LEU A 517 -1.75 -21.46 19.27
C LEU A 517 -0.67 -21.62 20.34
N GLY A 518 0.51 -21.03 20.09
CA GLY A 518 1.61 -20.94 21.05
C GLY A 518 1.64 -19.63 21.82
N ASN A 519 2.33 -19.63 22.96
CA ASN A 519 2.65 -18.40 23.69
C ASN A 519 3.55 -17.50 22.81
N GLY A 520 3.38 -16.18 22.89
CA GLY A 520 4.09 -15.22 22.04
C GLY A 520 3.66 -15.16 20.56
N LEU A 521 2.63 -15.92 20.14
CA LEU A 521 2.10 -15.86 18.77
C LEU A 521 1.50 -14.47 18.48
N THR A 522 2.14 -13.69 17.60
CA THR A 522 1.67 -12.35 17.25
C THR A 522 0.37 -12.39 16.45
N LYS A 523 -0.47 -11.35 16.63
CA LYS A 523 -1.74 -11.16 15.93
C LYS A 523 -1.59 -11.32 14.41
N ASP A 524 -0.53 -10.76 13.84
CA ASP A 524 -0.34 -10.77 12.39
C ASP A 524 0.09 -12.15 11.87
N ARG A 525 0.90 -12.93 12.62
CA ARG A 525 1.18 -14.34 12.28
C ARG A 525 -0.07 -15.21 12.39
N PHE A 526 -0.89 -15.02 13.43
CA PHE A 526 -2.18 -15.70 13.58
C PHE A 526 -3.15 -15.37 12.44
N VAL A 527 -3.26 -14.10 12.05
CA VAL A 527 -4.10 -13.66 10.92
C VAL A 527 -3.55 -14.22 9.60
N GLN A 528 -2.23 -14.17 9.36
CA GLN A 528 -1.62 -14.74 8.15
C GLN A 528 -1.89 -16.25 8.03
N ALA A 529 -1.73 -17.03 9.11
CA ALA A 529 -2.05 -18.46 9.12
C ALA A 529 -3.53 -18.72 8.77
N ARG A 530 -4.46 -17.97 9.38
CA ARG A 530 -5.90 -18.04 9.05
C ARG A 530 -6.19 -17.65 7.60
N MET A 531 -5.52 -16.63 7.07
CA MET A 531 -5.78 -16.08 5.72
C MET A 531 -5.23 -16.96 4.58
N ARG A 532 -4.36 -17.94 4.85
CA ARG A 532 -4.00 -18.99 3.88
C ARG A 532 -5.17 -19.95 3.56
N MET A 533 -6.25 -19.96 4.35
CA MET A 533 -7.45 -20.77 4.09
C MET A 533 -8.60 -19.98 3.44
N ARG A 534 -8.88 -20.26 2.16
CA ARG A 534 -10.04 -19.74 1.43
C ARG A 534 -11.28 -20.63 1.63
N LYS A 535 -12.49 -20.06 1.46
CA LYS A 535 -13.81 -20.71 1.68
C LYS A 535 -14.06 -21.28 3.09
N LEU A 536 -13.51 -20.61 4.11
CA LEU A 536 -13.83 -20.90 5.51
C LEU A 536 -15.34 -20.73 5.79
N GLY A 537 -15.98 -21.75 6.37
CA GLY A 537 -17.41 -21.75 6.64
C GLY A 537 -18.30 -22.09 5.44
N THR A 538 -17.74 -22.24 4.23
CA THR A 538 -18.45 -22.63 2.99
C THR A 538 -17.85 -23.89 2.36
N GLY A 539 -17.53 -24.87 3.22
CA GLY A 539 -16.99 -26.18 2.85
C GLY A 539 -15.82 -26.64 3.71
N HIS A 540 -15.01 -25.70 4.23
CA HIS A 540 -13.87 -26.01 5.11
C HIS A 540 -14.09 -25.49 6.54
N SER A 541 -13.49 -26.18 7.51
CA SER A 541 -13.60 -25.83 8.94
C SER A 541 -12.23 -25.75 9.64
N LEU A 542 -12.17 -24.95 10.71
CA LEU A 542 -10.98 -24.79 11.56
C LEU A 542 -11.22 -25.44 12.91
N ILE A 543 -10.17 -26.02 13.48
CA ILE A 543 -10.06 -26.33 14.90
C ILE A 543 -8.82 -25.60 15.45
N PHE A 544 -8.92 -25.05 16.66
CA PHE A 544 -7.81 -24.37 17.33
C PHE A 544 -7.25 -25.28 18.42
N TRP A 545 -5.94 -25.53 18.38
CA TRP A 545 -5.22 -26.31 19.40
C TRP A 545 -4.23 -25.39 20.11
N SER A 546 -4.27 -25.32 21.44
CA SER A 546 -3.38 -24.51 22.27
C SER A 546 -2.60 -25.38 23.24
N SER A 547 -1.45 -24.92 23.74
CA SER A 547 -0.84 -25.53 24.91
C SER A 547 -1.75 -25.39 26.14
N TYR A 548 -1.48 -26.13 27.21
CA TYR A 548 -2.25 -26.02 28.45
C TYR A 548 -2.12 -24.62 29.05
N GLU A 549 -0.94 -24.00 29.06
CA GLU A 549 -0.78 -22.65 29.62
C GLU A 549 -1.51 -21.60 28.78
N VAL A 550 -1.45 -21.70 27.45
CA VAL A 550 -2.20 -20.81 26.56
C VAL A 550 -3.71 -21.00 26.73
N HIS A 551 -4.17 -22.23 27.02
CA HIS A 551 -5.57 -22.51 27.31
C HIS A 551 -6.03 -21.87 28.63
N GLU A 552 -5.24 -21.98 29.71
CA GLU A 552 -5.54 -21.35 31.00
C GLU A 552 -5.40 -19.82 30.94
N GLN A 553 -4.46 -19.27 30.16
CA GLN A 553 -4.39 -17.83 29.86
C GLN A 553 -5.64 -17.34 29.12
N ILE A 554 -6.12 -18.09 28.12
CA ILE A 554 -7.36 -17.75 27.39
C ILE A 554 -8.59 -17.86 28.32
N LYS A 555 -8.65 -18.85 29.22
CA LYS A 555 -9.71 -18.97 30.23
C LYS A 555 -9.71 -17.82 31.22
N THR A 556 -8.56 -17.51 31.82
CA THR A 556 -8.42 -16.43 32.82
C THR A 556 -8.81 -15.09 32.21
N LEU A 557 -8.24 -14.72 31.05
CA LEU A 557 -8.66 -13.53 30.30
C LEU A 557 -10.15 -13.52 29.97
N LYS A 558 -10.73 -14.66 29.59
CA LYS A 558 -12.16 -14.76 29.28
C LYS A 558 -13.04 -14.56 30.52
N ASN A 559 -12.57 -14.94 31.70
CA ASN A 559 -13.25 -14.64 32.96
C ASN A 559 -13.18 -13.13 33.27
N THR A 560 -12.01 -12.50 33.13
CA THR A 560 -11.80 -11.04 33.33
C THR A 560 -12.50 -10.14 32.28
N ILE A 561 -13.08 -10.73 31.23
CA ILE A 561 -13.90 -10.07 30.19
C ILE A 561 -15.40 -10.42 30.37
N SER A 562 -15.74 -11.20 31.40
CA SER A 562 -17.11 -11.60 31.75
C SER A 562 -17.58 -11.09 33.12
N GLU A 563 -16.65 -10.52 33.90
CA GLU A 563 -16.88 -9.52 34.95
C GLU A 563 -17.01 -8.13 34.31
#